data_AF-A0A1S7FW54-F1
#
_entry.id   AF-A0A1S7FW54-F1
#
_cell.length_a   1.000
_cell.length_b   1.000
_cell.length_c   1.000
_cell.angle_alpha   90.00
_cell.angle_beta   90.00
_cell.angle_gamma   90.00
#
_symmetry.space_group_name_H-M   'P 1'
#
loop_
_entity.id
_entity.type
_entity.pdbx_description
1 polymer ?
#
loop_
_entity_poly.entity_id
_entity_poly.type
_entity_poly.pdbx_seq_one_letter_code
_entity_poly.pdbx_strand_id
1 'polypeptide(L)'
;MNTNEKTELAVSVSDKYVSIQTCDEGYDYSIYSMSFDLLDGGIIESPEIPIQEALDDIVEELAMLPIYAAPIDYAVLREKVEAAEEQDTVDGIVASFRYKTALHFDTIVGMDVEGVEDEIRHVLDDVVQESGYLISPHDVVLTGKRARGLENVHDPIDVVVTHGTTSLSEEELTEVLNERNLKLDDLPIRIHPVEAQHLATHLLVEETKLAREMRQAFAYHKAHEKEETEITIRPSIVQALKDTEKSPENKKKNQTPKREER
;
A
#
# COMPACT_ATOMS: atom_id res chain seq x y z
N MET A 1 15.39 -28.37 28.35
CA MET A 1 16.28 -27.20 28.21
C MET A 1 15.59 -26.30 27.21
N ASN A 2 15.19 -25.10 27.61
CA ASN A 2 14.47 -24.15 26.76
C ASN A 2 15.47 -23.47 25.81
N THR A 3 15.24 -23.62 24.51
CA THR A 3 15.69 -22.67 23.49
C THR A 3 14.50 -22.50 22.56
N ASN A 4 14.07 -21.26 22.41
CA ASN A 4 12.92 -20.85 21.62
C ASN A 4 13.34 -21.00 20.13
N GLU A 5 13.27 -22.21 19.58
CA GLU A 5 13.53 -22.45 18.16
C GLU A 5 12.45 -21.73 17.37
N LYS A 6 12.84 -20.64 16.69
CA LYS A 6 11.91 -19.87 15.86
C LYS A 6 11.43 -20.78 14.73
N THR A 7 10.13 -20.98 14.63
CA THR A 7 9.50 -21.77 13.57
C THR A 7 9.21 -20.94 12.33
N GLU A 8 9.37 -19.62 12.41
CA GLU A 8 9.05 -18.67 11.37
C GLU A 8 9.95 -17.42 11.46
N LEU A 9 10.27 -16.83 10.32
CA LEU A 9 11.05 -15.61 10.20
C LEU A 9 10.56 -14.78 9.01
N ALA A 10 10.70 -13.46 9.11
CA ALA A 10 10.51 -12.57 7.98
C ALA A 10 11.55 -11.44 7.99
N VAL A 11 11.98 -11.03 6.80
CA VAL A 11 12.93 -9.93 6.58
C VAL A 11 12.44 -9.06 5.41
N SER A 12 12.70 -7.76 5.47
CA SER A 12 12.71 -6.93 4.28
C SER A 12 14.10 -7.02 3.64
N VAL A 13 14.17 -7.06 2.31
CA VAL A 13 15.42 -7.11 1.53
C VAL A 13 15.26 -6.13 0.36
N SER A 14 15.93 -4.98 0.43
CA SER A 14 15.77 -3.89 -0.55
C SER A 14 14.29 -3.51 -0.81
N ASP A 15 13.70 -3.92 -1.93
CA ASP A 15 12.33 -3.67 -2.37
C ASP A 15 11.42 -4.90 -2.26
N LYS A 16 11.80 -5.89 -1.44
CA LYS A 16 11.07 -7.15 -1.26
C LYS A 16 10.88 -7.48 0.21
N TYR A 17 9.92 -8.37 0.47
CA TYR A 17 9.79 -9.06 1.74
C TYR A 17 10.04 -10.55 1.52
N VAL A 18 10.74 -11.20 2.45
CA VAL A 18 10.97 -12.64 2.43
C VAL A 18 10.42 -13.19 3.73
N SER A 19 9.61 -14.23 3.65
CA SER A 19 9.14 -15.01 4.81
C SER A 19 9.55 -16.46 4.65
N ILE A 20 9.87 -17.12 5.76
CA ILE A 20 10.19 -18.54 5.81
C ILE A 20 9.56 -19.16 7.06
N GLN A 21 9.03 -20.36 6.94
CA GLN A 21 8.41 -21.11 8.04
C GLN A 21 8.78 -22.60 7.96
N THR A 22 8.82 -23.28 9.10
CA THR A 22 9.02 -24.74 9.16
C THR A 22 7.84 -25.49 8.55
N CYS A 23 8.11 -26.50 7.72
CA CYS A 23 7.14 -27.45 7.20
C CYS A 23 7.64 -28.90 7.35
N ASP A 24 6.82 -29.89 7.00
CA ASP A 24 7.13 -31.32 7.19
C ASP A 24 8.41 -31.76 6.45
N GLU A 25 8.75 -31.09 5.35
CA GLU A 25 9.87 -31.44 4.45
C GLU A 25 11.09 -30.52 4.62
N GLY A 26 11.01 -29.51 5.51
CA GLY A 26 12.07 -28.52 5.72
C GLY A 26 11.49 -27.14 5.95
N TYR A 27 11.63 -26.24 4.98
CA TYR A 27 11.16 -24.86 5.09
C TYR A 27 10.36 -24.40 3.87
N ASP A 28 9.18 -23.84 4.11
CA ASP A 28 8.36 -23.17 3.11
C ASP A 28 8.71 -21.67 3.12
N TYR A 29 9.11 -21.13 1.97
CA TYR A 29 9.48 -19.73 1.81
C TYR A 29 8.61 -19.01 0.80
N SER A 30 8.47 -17.71 0.98
CA SER A 30 7.76 -16.82 0.06
C SER A 30 8.48 -15.48 -0.04
N ILE A 31 8.52 -14.93 -1.24
CA ILE A 31 9.13 -13.66 -1.59
C ILE A 31 8.03 -12.77 -2.15
N TYR A 32 7.84 -11.62 -1.54
CA TYR A 32 6.80 -10.66 -1.89
C TYR A 32 7.36 -9.35 -2.43
N SER A 33 6.57 -8.68 -3.25
CA SER A 33 6.79 -7.30 -3.68
C SER A 33 6.57 -6.32 -2.52
N MET A 34 6.93 -5.04 -2.67
CA MET A 34 6.55 -4.00 -1.70
C MET A 34 5.03 -3.84 -1.53
N SER A 35 4.25 -4.30 -2.51
CA SER A 35 2.79 -4.30 -2.49
C SER A 35 2.20 -5.61 -1.95
N PHE A 36 3.03 -6.51 -1.41
CA PHE A 36 2.66 -7.81 -0.85
C PHE A 36 2.21 -8.87 -1.88
N ASP A 37 2.37 -8.61 -3.18
CA ASP A 37 2.14 -9.63 -4.21
C ASP A 37 3.22 -10.72 -4.13
N LEU A 38 2.83 -12.00 -4.23
CA LEU A 38 3.75 -13.13 -4.29
C LEU A 38 4.57 -13.08 -5.60
N LEU A 39 5.90 -12.97 -5.47
CA LEU A 39 6.83 -12.97 -6.60
C LEU A 39 7.42 -14.36 -6.84
N ASP A 40 7.75 -15.08 -5.77
CA ASP A 40 8.32 -16.42 -5.81
C ASP A 40 8.10 -17.13 -4.47
N GLY A 41 8.11 -18.45 -4.45
CA GLY A 41 7.97 -19.26 -3.24
C GLY A 41 8.17 -20.74 -3.52
N GLY A 42 8.53 -21.49 -2.48
CA GLY A 42 8.88 -22.89 -2.63
C GLY A 42 9.26 -23.56 -1.32
N ILE A 43 9.68 -24.82 -1.43
CA ILE A 43 10.10 -25.65 -0.30
C ILE A 43 11.61 -25.89 -0.39
N ILE A 44 12.31 -25.62 0.70
CA ILE A 44 13.71 -25.99 0.92
C ILE A 44 13.72 -27.32 1.68
N GLU A 45 14.09 -28.40 0.98
CA GLU A 45 14.18 -29.76 1.52
C GLU A 45 15.47 -29.98 2.34
N SER A 46 15.73 -29.12 3.33
CA SER A 46 16.93 -29.19 4.17
C SER A 46 16.58 -28.94 5.64
N PRO A 47 15.79 -29.83 6.28
CA PRO A 47 15.38 -29.67 7.68
C PRO A 47 16.55 -29.71 8.68
N GLU A 48 17.72 -30.19 8.25
CA GLU A 48 18.92 -30.31 9.07
C GLU A 48 19.67 -29.00 9.29
N ILE A 49 19.48 -27.99 8.43
CA ILE A 49 20.07 -26.65 8.60
C ILE A 49 19.12 -25.77 9.43
N PRO A 50 19.63 -24.87 10.29
CA PRO A 50 18.78 -23.92 11.01
C PRO A 50 18.00 -23.01 10.06
N ILE A 51 16.76 -22.64 10.42
CA ILE A 51 15.92 -21.74 9.62
C ILE A 51 16.58 -20.40 9.30
N GLN A 52 17.48 -19.91 10.16
CA GLN A 52 18.26 -18.68 9.92
C GLN A 52 19.25 -18.86 8.77
N GLU A 53 19.89 -20.03 8.69
CA GLU A 53 20.85 -20.35 7.63
C GLU A 53 20.11 -20.52 6.29
N ALA A 54 18.96 -21.19 6.30
CA ALA A 54 18.08 -21.28 5.13
C ALA A 54 17.59 -19.90 4.64
N LEU A 55 17.29 -18.97 5.57
CA LEU A 55 16.91 -17.60 5.21
C LEU A 55 18.09 -16.81 4.64
N ASP A 56 19.27 -16.94 5.23
CA ASP A 56 20.48 -16.27 4.75
C ASP A 56 20.80 -16.70 3.30
N ASP A 57 20.66 -17.98 2.96
CA ASP A 57 20.85 -18.49 1.60
C ASP A 57 19.89 -17.81 0.59
N ILE A 58 18.60 -17.67 0.93
CA ILE A 58 17.61 -16.98 0.09
C ILE A 58 17.99 -15.49 -0.09
N VAL A 59 18.40 -14.83 1.00
CA VAL A 59 18.75 -13.40 1.00
C VAL A 59 20.03 -13.17 0.18
N GLU A 60 21.01 -14.08 0.25
CA GLU A 60 22.23 -14.03 -0.56
C GLU A 60 21.94 -14.21 -2.06
N GLU A 61 21.04 -15.12 -2.43
CA GLU A 61 20.63 -15.32 -3.82
C GLU A 61 19.92 -14.09 -4.40
N LEU A 62 19.11 -13.41 -3.60
CA LEU A 62 18.36 -12.21 -4.02
C LEU A 62 19.24 -10.96 -4.26
N ALA A 63 20.54 -11.04 -3.99
CA ALA A 63 21.37 -9.87 -3.77
C ALA A 63 22.64 -9.78 -4.63
N MET A 64 22.73 -8.72 -5.45
CA MET A 64 23.95 -8.37 -6.20
C MET A 64 24.88 -7.35 -5.51
N LEU A 65 24.83 -7.23 -4.17
CA LEU A 65 25.58 -6.26 -3.31
C LEU A 65 25.25 -4.76 -3.51
N PRO A 66 25.34 -3.93 -2.45
CA PRO A 66 25.26 -4.23 -1.02
C PRO A 66 23.80 -4.12 -0.52
N ILE A 67 23.38 -5.12 0.26
CA ILE A 67 21.99 -5.34 0.69
C ILE A 67 21.70 -4.59 1.99
N TYR A 68 20.55 -3.93 2.07
CA TYR A 68 19.90 -3.64 3.33
C TYR A 68 18.83 -4.70 3.55
N ALA A 69 19.07 -5.62 4.50
CA ALA A 69 18.04 -6.52 4.98
C ALA A 69 17.76 -6.24 6.46
N ALA A 70 16.49 -6.15 6.83
CA ALA A 70 16.05 -5.85 8.19
C ALA A 70 15.01 -6.87 8.64
N PRO A 71 15.11 -7.40 9.87
CA PRO A 71 14.08 -8.29 10.41
C PRO A 71 12.76 -7.53 10.52
N ILE A 72 11.68 -8.19 10.12
CA ILE A 72 10.31 -7.71 10.27
C ILE A 72 9.49 -8.75 11.02
N ASP A 73 8.38 -8.32 11.58
CA ASP A 73 7.46 -9.23 12.27
C ASP A 73 6.71 -10.11 11.25
N TYR A 74 6.83 -11.43 11.42
CA TYR A 74 6.22 -12.41 10.52
C TYR A 74 4.69 -12.35 10.55
N ALA A 75 4.08 -12.23 11.73
CA ALA A 75 2.63 -12.16 11.87
C ALA A 75 2.08 -10.88 11.21
N VAL A 76 2.78 -9.76 11.38
CA VAL A 76 2.42 -8.49 10.71
C VAL A 76 2.57 -8.61 9.18
N LEU A 77 3.60 -9.29 8.68
CA LEU A 77 3.73 -9.53 7.24
C LEU A 77 2.59 -10.41 6.71
N ARG A 78 2.25 -11.49 7.43
CA ARG A 78 1.15 -12.40 7.08
C ARG A 78 -0.20 -11.68 7.03
N GLU A 79 -0.50 -10.84 8.03
CA GLU A 79 -1.72 -10.03 8.04
C GLU A 79 -1.78 -9.09 6.82
N LYS A 80 -0.65 -8.48 6.43
CA LYS A 80 -0.59 -7.61 5.25
C LYS A 80 -0.72 -8.36 3.93
N VAL A 81 -0.19 -9.58 3.84
CA VAL A 81 -0.35 -10.46 2.67
C VAL A 81 -1.79 -10.93 2.55
N GLU A 82 -2.40 -11.43 3.63
CA GLU A 82 -3.80 -11.84 3.65
C GLU A 82 -4.72 -10.66 3.30
N ALA A 83 -4.48 -9.49 3.90
CA ALA A 83 -5.20 -8.27 3.58
C ALA A 83 -4.95 -7.74 2.16
N ALA A 84 -3.90 -8.21 1.45
CA ALA A 84 -3.67 -7.94 0.04
C ALA A 84 -4.34 -8.98 -0.86
N GLU A 85 -4.33 -10.26 -0.47
CA GLU A 85 -4.99 -11.36 -1.18
C GLU A 85 -6.54 -11.23 -1.13
N GLU A 86 -7.11 -10.75 -0.03
CA GLU A 86 -8.55 -10.41 0.04
C GLU A 86 -8.95 -9.26 -0.91
N GLN A 87 -7.97 -8.48 -1.39
CA GLN A 87 -8.18 -7.39 -2.35
C GLN A 87 -8.39 -7.89 -3.77
N ASP A 88 -8.26 -9.19 -4.07
CA ASP A 88 -8.48 -9.73 -5.41
C ASP A 88 -9.96 -10.04 -5.75
N THR A 89 -10.87 -9.82 -4.80
CA THR A 89 -12.32 -9.82 -5.09
C THR A 89 -12.75 -8.49 -5.71
N VAL A 90 -13.83 -8.45 -6.52
CA VAL A 90 -14.34 -7.18 -7.10
C VAL A 90 -14.56 -6.11 -6.03
N ASP A 91 -15.18 -6.49 -4.91
CA ASP A 91 -15.41 -5.59 -3.77
C ASP A 91 -14.11 -5.25 -3.03
N GLY A 92 -13.19 -6.22 -2.90
CA GLY A 92 -11.87 -6.03 -2.31
C GLY A 92 -10.98 -5.06 -3.08
N ILE A 93 -11.02 -5.08 -4.43
CA ILE A 93 -10.27 -4.15 -5.28
C ILE A 93 -10.75 -2.73 -5.02
N VAL A 94 -12.07 -2.51 -5.01
CA VAL A 94 -12.67 -1.19 -4.77
C VAL A 94 -12.36 -0.72 -3.35
N ALA A 95 -12.52 -1.59 -2.34
CA ALA A 95 -12.24 -1.28 -0.95
C ALA A 95 -10.77 -0.93 -0.72
N SER A 96 -9.84 -1.70 -1.29
CA SER A 96 -8.40 -1.43 -1.25
C SER A 96 -8.06 -0.09 -1.88
N PHE A 97 -8.61 0.17 -3.07
CA PHE A 97 -8.39 1.43 -3.76
C PHE A 97 -8.83 2.62 -2.90
N ARG A 98 -10.04 2.56 -2.34
CA ARG A 98 -10.61 3.60 -1.45
C ARG A 98 -9.80 3.76 -0.16
N TYR A 99 -9.34 2.67 0.44
CA TYR A 99 -8.49 2.71 1.63
C TYR A 99 -7.16 3.42 1.36
N LYS A 100 -6.48 3.06 0.27
CA LYS A 100 -5.24 3.75 -0.14
C LYS A 100 -5.50 5.21 -0.47
N THR A 101 -6.65 5.52 -1.09
CA THR A 101 -7.07 6.90 -1.34
C THR A 101 -7.19 7.67 -0.04
N ALA A 102 -7.91 7.16 0.97
CA ALA A 102 -8.07 7.82 2.26
C ALA A 102 -6.73 8.05 3.01
N LEU A 103 -5.74 7.18 2.83
CA LEU A 103 -4.41 7.35 3.44
C LEU A 103 -3.57 8.45 2.79
N HIS A 104 -3.75 8.68 1.50
CA HIS A 104 -2.89 9.58 0.72
C HIS A 104 -3.55 10.90 0.33
N PHE A 105 -4.87 10.98 0.43
CA PHE A 105 -5.62 12.13 -0.02
C PHE A 105 -5.46 13.33 0.91
N ASP A 106 -5.03 14.46 0.34
CA ASP A 106 -5.06 15.74 1.01
C ASP A 106 -6.46 16.34 0.94
N THR A 107 -7.01 16.74 2.09
CA THR A 107 -8.38 17.27 2.19
C THR A 107 -8.59 18.50 1.31
N ILE A 108 -9.75 18.58 0.64
CA ILE A 108 -10.12 19.70 -0.22
C ILE A 108 -11.19 20.53 0.49
N VAL A 109 -10.90 21.80 0.77
CA VAL A 109 -11.81 22.70 1.52
C VAL A 109 -12.24 22.09 2.87
N GLY A 110 -11.35 21.31 3.49
CA GLY A 110 -11.63 20.60 4.74
C GLY A 110 -12.50 19.35 4.60
N MET A 111 -12.87 18.95 3.38
CA MET A 111 -13.54 17.68 3.09
C MET A 111 -12.52 16.56 2.91
N ASP A 112 -12.83 15.42 3.51
CA ASP A 112 -12.15 14.15 3.23
C ASP A 112 -12.69 13.53 1.93
N VAL A 113 -12.23 12.32 1.62
CA VAL A 113 -12.59 11.61 0.37
C VAL A 113 -14.11 11.43 0.27
N GLU A 114 -14.75 10.98 1.34
CA GLU A 114 -16.20 10.72 1.37
C GLU A 114 -16.98 12.03 1.16
N GLY A 115 -16.59 13.11 1.84
CA GLY A 115 -17.22 14.42 1.66
C GLY A 115 -17.09 14.95 0.23
N VAL A 116 -15.93 14.77 -0.41
CA VAL A 116 -15.72 15.18 -1.80
C VAL A 116 -16.58 14.34 -2.76
N GLU A 117 -16.62 13.03 -2.58
CA GLU A 117 -17.43 12.14 -3.41
C GLU A 117 -18.93 12.41 -3.27
N ASP A 118 -19.40 12.72 -2.06
CA ASP A 118 -20.80 13.07 -1.79
C ASP A 118 -21.20 14.38 -2.44
N GLU A 119 -20.38 15.42 -2.32
CA GLU A 119 -20.63 16.71 -2.98
C GLU A 119 -20.67 16.56 -4.51
N ILE A 120 -19.76 15.77 -5.08
CA ILE A 120 -19.76 15.49 -6.52
C ILE A 120 -21.00 14.71 -6.92
N ARG A 121 -21.46 13.75 -6.10
CA ARG A 121 -22.70 12.99 -6.37
C ARG A 121 -23.91 13.92 -6.43
N HIS A 122 -24.00 14.90 -5.52
CA HIS A 122 -25.08 15.89 -5.53
C HIS A 122 -25.06 16.76 -6.81
N VAL A 123 -23.87 17.22 -7.22
CA VAL A 123 -23.72 17.99 -8.46
C VAL A 123 -24.07 17.15 -9.69
N LEU A 124 -23.74 15.86 -9.71
CA LEU A 124 -24.05 14.95 -10.81
C LEU A 124 -25.55 14.71 -10.97
N ASP A 125 -26.31 14.64 -9.89
CA ASP A 125 -27.77 14.49 -9.94
C ASP A 125 -28.41 15.66 -10.72
N ASP A 126 -27.96 16.89 -10.45
CA ASP A 126 -28.40 18.09 -11.17
C ASP A 126 -28.02 18.04 -12.66
N VAL A 127 -26.78 17.63 -12.97
CA VAL A 127 -26.28 17.49 -14.35
C VAL A 127 -27.11 16.48 -15.13
N VAL A 128 -27.38 15.32 -14.55
CA VAL A 128 -28.15 14.25 -15.19
C VAL A 128 -29.59 14.71 -15.43
N GLN A 129 -30.23 15.34 -14.43
CA GLN A 129 -31.59 15.85 -14.56
C GLN A 129 -31.72 16.89 -15.68
N GLU A 130 -30.74 17.78 -15.82
CA GLU A 130 -30.72 18.83 -16.85
C GLU A 130 -30.35 18.32 -18.24
N SER A 131 -29.55 17.25 -18.33
CA SER A 131 -29.08 16.69 -19.61
C SER A 131 -30.21 16.15 -20.49
N GLY A 132 -31.34 15.75 -19.89
CA GLY A 132 -32.45 15.09 -20.58
C GLY A 132 -32.19 13.64 -20.97
N TYR A 133 -31.00 13.10 -20.66
CA TYR A 133 -30.68 11.69 -20.85
C TYR A 133 -31.07 10.86 -19.63
N LEU A 134 -31.48 9.61 -19.86
CA LEU A 134 -31.73 8.65 -18.79
C LEU A 134 -30.39 8.01 -18.36
N ILE A 135 -29.64 8.74 -17.54
CA ILE A 135 -28.40 8.28 -16.92
C ILE A 135 -28.71 7.95 -15.46
N SER A 136 -28.20 6.82 -14.95
CA SER A 136 -28.35 6.44 -13.55
C SER A 136 -26.96 6.24 -12.94
N PRO A 137 -26.37 7.29 -12.34
CA PRO A 137 -25.13 7.16 -11.56
C PRO A 137 -25.37 6.24 -10.37
N HIS A 138 -24.44 5.32 -10.10
CA HIS A 138 -24.53 4.38 -8.97
C HIS A 138 -23.52 4.74 -7.88
N ASP A 139 -22.26 4.95 -8.26
CA ASP A 139 -21.18 5.25 -7.34
C ASP A 139 -20.22 6.30 -7.92
N VAL A 140 -19.54 7.02 -7.03
CA VAL A 140 -18.50 8.00 -7.33
C VAL A 140 -17.24 7.57 -6.58
N VAL A 141 -16.13 7.40 -7.29
CA VAL A 141 -14.84 7.00 -6.71
C VAL A 141 -13.77 8.03 -7.07
N LEU A 142 -13.17 8.67 -6.08
CA LEU A 142 -12.05 9.60 -6.28
C LEU A 142 -10.82 8.85 -6.76
N THR A 143 -10.30 9.25 -7.92
CA THR A 143 -9.18 8.60 -8.61
C THR A 143 -8.10 9.63 -8.99
N GLY A 144 -7.21 9.23 -9.89
CA GLY A 144 -6.15 10.07 -10.42
C GLY A 144 -5.10 10.39 -9.37
N LYS A 145 -4.32 11.43 -9.62
CA LYS A 145 -3.12 11.74 -8.83
C LYS A 145 -3.44 12.05 -7.36
N ARG A 146 -4.57 12.72 -7.11
CA ARG A 146 -5.06 13.04 -5.76
C ARG A 146 -5.31 11.81 -4.92
N ALA A 147 -5.72 10.72 -5.54
CA ALA A 147 -5.91 9.47 -4.82
C ALA A 147 -4.61 8.93 -4.20
N ARG A 148 -3.43 9.39 -4.64
CA ARG A 148 -2.13 8.94 -4.11
C ARG A 148 -1.22 10.10 -3.68
N GLY A 149 -1.75 11.30 -3.48
CA GLY A 149 -0.96 12.46 -3.05
C GLY A 149 0.09 12.89 -4.08
N LEU A 150 -0.19 12.67 -5.37
CA LEU A 150 0.73 12.97 -6.49
C LEU A 150 0.35 14.23 -7.27
N GLU A 151 -0.67 14.94 -6.82
CA GLU A 151 -1.23 16.09 -7.50
C GLU A 151 -0.37 17.35 -7.39
N ASN A 152 -0.51 18.21 -8.38
CA ASN A 152 -0.15 19.61 -8.27
C ASN A 152 -1.36 20.44 -7.83
N VAL A 153 -1.09 21.65 -7.31
CA VAL A 153 -2.10 22.59 -6.79
C VAL A 153 -3.27 22.84 -7.75
N HIS A 154 -3.06 22.76 -9.07
CA HIS A 154 -4.08 23.03 -10.09
C HIS A 154 -4.53 21.80 -10.88
N ASP A 155 -4.05 20.59 -10.54
CA ASP A 155 -4.53 19.39 -11.20
C ASP A 155 -6.05 19.24 -10.95
N PRO A 156 -6.81 18.57 -11.81
CA PRO A 156 -8.24 18.34 -11.59
C PRO A 156 -8.51 17.26 -10.53
N ILE A 157 -9.69 17.29 -9.94
CA ILE A 157 -10.25 16.18 -9.15
C ILE A 157 -10.78 15.16 -10.15
N ASP A 158 -10.03 14.09 -10.39
CA ASP A 158 -10.47 12.99 -11.24
C ASP A 158 -11.39 12.05 -10.44
N VAL A 159 -12.56 11.75 -10.97
CA VAL A 159 -13.52 10.78 -10.40
C VAL A 159 -13.96 9.76 -11.43
N VAL A 160 -14.12 8.52 -11.01
CA VAL A 160 -14.86 7.50 -11.76
C VAL A 160 -16.31 7.54 -11.32
N VAL A 161 -17.24 7.61 -12.27
CA VAL A 161 -18.68 7.56 -12.00
C VAL A 161 -19.23 6.30 -12.62
N THR A 162 -19.75 5.39 -11.81
CA THR A 162 -20.37 4.19 -12.34
C THR A 162 -21.79 4.45 -12.82
N HIS A 163 -22.17 3.84 -13.94
CA HIS A 163 -23.52 3.94 -14.47
C HIS A 163 -24.11 2.57 -14.82
N GLY A 164 -25.44 2.53 -14.86
CA GLY A 164 -26.19 1.40 -15.41
C GLY A 164 -26.25 1.44 -16.94
N THR A 165 -27.10 0.60 -17.53
CA THR A 165 -27.30 0.60 -18.98
C THR A 165 -27.85 1.95 -19.47
N THR A 166 -27.22 2.51 -20.50
CA THR A 166 -27.61 3.76 -21.16
C THR A 166 -27.49 3.59 -22.68
N SER A 167 -28.16 4.45 -23.45
CA SER A 167 -28.05 4.49 -24.91
C SER A 167 -26.80 5.22 -25.41
N LEU A 168 -26.07 5.89 -24.51
CA LEU A 168 -24.85 6.63 -24.82
C LEU A 168 -23.61 5.74 -24.64
N SER A 169 -22.62 5.94 -25.48
CA SER A 169 -21.27 5.39 -25.27
C SER A 169 -20.54 6.09 -24.12
N GLU A 170 -19.50 5.46 -23.57
CA GLU A 170 -18.66 6.08 -22.52
C GLU A 170 -18.01 7.40 -22.99
N GLU A 171 -17.69 7.51 -24.29
CA GLU A 171 -17.19 8.76 -24.89
C GLU A 171 -18.26 9.87 -24.87
N GLU A 172 -19.49 9.58 -25.32
CA GLU A 172 -20.60 10.52 -25.27
C GLU A 172 -20.96 10.90 -23.83
N LEU A 173 -20.93 9.95 -22.89
CA LEU A 173 -21.13 10.23 -21.47
C LEU A 173 -20.02 11.13 -20.92
N THR A 174 -18.77 10.92 -21.33
CA THR A 174 -17.65 11.76 -20.92
C THR A 174 -17.88 13.19 -21.38
N GLU A 175 -18.32 13.38 -22.63
CA GLU A 175 -18.67 14.70 -23.16
C GLU A 175 -19.80 15.34 -22.35
N VAL A 176 -20.93 14.64 -22.18
CA VAL A 176 -22.12 15.15 -21.46
C VAL A 176 -21.80 15.51 -20.02
N LEU A 177 -21.09 14.64 -19.29
CA LEU A 177 -20.83 14.83 -17.86
C LEU A 177 -19.76 15.90 -17.59
N ASN A 178 -18.84 16.15 -18.54
CA ASN A 178 -17.79 17.16 -18.38
C ASN A 178 -18.11 18.49 -19.08
N GLU A 179 -19.19 18.59 -19.86
CA GLU A 179 -19.52 19.79 -20.66
C GLU A 179 -19.56 21.08 -19.81
N ARG A 180 -20.09 20.98 -18.58
CA ARG A 180 -20.27 22.12 -17.68
C ARG A 180 -18.99 22.61 -17.00
N ASN A 181 -17.85 21.95 -17.23
CA ASN A 181 -16.57 22.28 -16.59
C ASN A 181 -16.73 22.45 -15.07
N LEU A 182 -17.38 21.46 -14.44
CA LEU A 182 -17.70 21.46 -13.02
C LEU A 182 -16.45 21.71 -12.18
N LYS A 183 -16.65 22.34 -11.02
CA LYS A 183 -15.58 22.63 -10.09
C LYS A 183 -16.03 22.38 -8.66
N LEU A 184 -15.07 21.95 -7.83
CA LEU A 184 -15.17 22.01 -6.39
C LEU A 184 -14.17 23.06 -5.92
N ASP A 185 -14.68 24.17 -5.37
CA ASP A 185 -13.88 25.38 -5.16
C ASP A 185 -13.24 25.87 -6.48
N ASP A 186 -11.93 26.09 -6.52
CA ASP A 186 -11.22 26.48 -7.74
C ASP A 186 -10.73 25.29 -8.58
N LEU A 187 -10.91 24.05 -8.09
CA LEU A 187 -10.39 22.85 -8.73
C LEU A 187 -11.39 22.29 -9.76
N PRO A 188 -10.98 22.07 -11.01
CA PRO A 188 -11.82 21.40 -12.01
C PRO A 188 -12.11 19.96 -11.60
N ILE A 189 -13.35 19.50 -11.79
CA ILE A 189 -13.73 18.11 -11.64
C ILE A 189 -13.67 17.47 -13.03
N ARG A 190 -13.00 16.32 -13.14
CA ARG A 190 -12.98 15.48 -14.34
C ARG A 190 -13.67 14.16 -14.06
N ILE A 191 -14.71 13.87 -14.82
CA ILE A 191 -15.55 12.68 -14.65
C ILE A 191 -15.21 11.64 -15.72
N HIS A 192 -14.93 10.42 -15.27
CA HIS A 192 -14.70 9.24 -16.11
C HIS A 192 -15.86 8.25 -15.90
N PRO A 193 -16.86 8.23 -16.79
CA PRO A 193 -17.96 7.28 -16.70
C PRO A 193 -17.47 5.86 -17.00
N VAL A 194 -17.91 4.89 -16.20
CA VAL A 194 -17.60 3.47 -16.39
C VAL A 194 -18.84 2.63 -16.11
N GLU A 195 -19.11 1.59 -16.90
CA GLU A 195 -20.17 0.64 -16.53
C GLU A 195 -19.90 0.01 -15.15
N ALA A 196 -20.92 -0.09 -14.28
CA ALA A 196 -20.72 -0.57 -12.90
C ALA A 196 -19.97 -1.92 -12.79
N GLN A 197 -20.20 -2.84 -13.74
CA GLN A 197 -19.51 -4.13 -13.81
C GLN A 197 -18.00 -4.05 -14.13
N HIS A 198 -17.52 -2.92 -14.66
CA HIS A 198 -16.12 -2.71 -15.02
C HIS A 198 -15.35 -1.85 -14.01
N LEU A 199 -15.98 -1.41 -12.92
CA LEU A 199 -15.35 -0.54 -11.93
C LEU A 199 -14.04 -1.12 -11.38
N ALA A 200 -14.05 -2.35 -10.90
CA ALA A 200 -12.86 -2.97 -10.32
C ALA A 200 -11.71 -3.08 -11.31
N THR A 201 -11.99 -3.54 -12.55
CA THR A 201 -10.98 -3.62 -13.61
C THR A 201 -10.41 -2.24 -13.94
N HIS A 202 -11.25 -1.21 -13.99
CA HIS A 202 -10.80 0.16 -14.22
C HIS A 202 -9.90 0.66 -13.10
N LEU A 203 -10.29 0.46 -11.83
CA LEU A 203 -9.48 0.85 -10.67
C LEU A 203 -8.16 0.11 -10.59
N LEU A 204 -8.10 -1.16 -11.00
CA LEU A 204 -6.85 -1.93 -11.06
C LEU A 204 -5.87 -1.35 -12.09
N VAL A 205 -6.38 -0.96 -13.27
CA VAL A 205 -5.57 -0.29 -14.31
C VAL A 205 -5.07 1.06 -13.82
N GLU A 206 -5.94 1.86 -13.19
CA GLU A 206 -5.54 3.15 -12.61
C GLU A 206 -4.53 2.97 -11.46
N GLU A 207 -4.71 1.99 -10.59
CA GLU A 207 -3.74 1.70 -9.52
C GLU A 207 -2.37 1.34 -10.07
N THR A 208 -2.32 0.52 -11.13
CA THR A 208 -1.06 0.15 -11.80
C THR A 208 -0.34 1.39 -12.34
N LYS A 209 -1.09 2.31 -12.93
CA LYS A 209 -0.57 3.58 -13.45
C LYS A 209 -0.08 4.49 -12.31
N LEU A 210 -0.87 4.67 -11.27
CA LEU A 210 -0.52 5.52 -10.12
C LEU A 210 0.70 4.96 -9.36
N ALA A 211 0.76 3.64 -9.13
CA ALA A 211 1.90 3.00 -8.50
C ALA A 211 3.19 3.22 -9.31
N ARG A 212 3.13 3.21 -10.65
CA ARG A 212 4.26 3.55 -11.51
C ARG A 212 4.70 5.01 -11.32
N GLU A 213 3.75 5.94 -11.23
CA GLU A 213 4.05 7.36 -11.00
C GLU A 213 4.63 7.59 -9.60
N MET A 214 4.09 6.95 -8.55
CA MET A 214 4.64 6.99 -7.19
C MET A 214 6.09 6.49 -7.19
N ARG A 215 6.37 5.33 -7.80
CA ARG A 215 7.74 4.78 -7.90
C ARG A 215 8.70 5.76 -8.58
N GLN A 216 8.25 6.44 -9.63
CA GLN A 216 9.05 7.47 -10.31
C GLN A 216 9.31 8.68 -9.41
N ALA A 217 8.30 9.16 -8.70
CA ALA A 217 8.43 10.25 -7.73
C ALA A 217 9.41 9.89 -6.61
N PHE A 218 9.27 8.70 -6.00
CA PHE A 218 10.19 8.19 -4.99
C PHE A 218 11.62 8.05 -5.51
N ALA A 219 11.81 7.48 -6.71
CA ALA A 219 13.13 7.35 -7.32
C ALA A 219 13.77 8.72 -7.61
N TYR A 220 12.97 9.70 -8.05
CA TYR A 220 13.43 11.07 -8.24
C TYR A 220 13.91 11.69 -6.93
N HIS A 221 13.10 11.63 -5.87
CA HIS A 221 13.48 12.15 -4.55
C HIS A 221 14.75 11.47 -4.02
N LYS A 222 14.82 10.14 -4.07
CA LYS A 222 16.00 9.36 -3.65
C LYS A 222 17.27 9.70 -4.43
N ALA A 223 17.16 9.96 -5.75
CA ALA A 223 18.30 10.33 -6.58
C ALA A 223 18.83 11.74 -6.28
N HIS A 224 17.98 12.62 -5.75
CA HIS A 224 18.28 14.02 -5.45
C HIS A 224 18.48 14.30 -3.96
N GLU A 225 18.45 13.27 -3.10
CA GLU A 225 18.84 13.30 -1.67
C GLU A 225 20.37 13.43 -1.44
N LYS A 226 21.15 13.82 -2.45
CA LYS A 226 22.58 14.15 -2.29
C LYS A 226 22.80 15.62 -1.93
N GLU A 227 22.31 16.01 -0.76
CA GLU A 227 22.94 16.99 0.12
C GLU A 227 22.47 16.66 1.55
N GLU A 228 23.41 16.25 2.41
CA GLU A 228 23.23 15.77 3.79
C GLU A 228 22.84 14.27 4.00
N THR A 229 23.82 13.37 3.96
CA THR A 229 24.45 12.81 5.18
C THR A 229 25.44 11.69 4.84
N GLU A 230 26.60 11.76 5.45
CA GLU A 230 27.72 10.82 5.33
C GLU A 230 27.39 9.52 6.07
N ILE A 231 27.02 8.45 5.34
CA ILE A 231 26.71 7.15 5.94
C ILE A 231 28.01 6.44 6.32
N THR A 232 28.25 6.37 7.63
CA THR A 232 29.30 5.54 8.24
C THR A 232 28.93 4.06 8.15
N ILE A 233 29.75 3.28 7.46
CA ILE A 233 29.59 1.83 7.28
C ILE A 233 29.89 1.08 8.59
N ARG A 234 28.98 0.20 9.04
CA ARG A 234 29.19 -0.80 10.12
C ARG A 234 28.54 -2.16 9.79
N PRO A 235 29.05 -3.28 10.34
CA PRO A 235 29.18 -4.55 9.62
C PRO A 235 28.04 -5.57 9.82
N SER A 236 27.90 -6.47 8.82
CA SER A 236 27.21 -7.78 8.73
C SER A 236 26.06 -8.08 9.70
N ILE A 237 24.87 -8.34 9.15
CA ILE A 237 23.60 -8.69 9.80
C ILE A 237 23.72 -9.88 10.78
N VAL A 238 24.65 -10.80 10.54
CA VAL A 238 24.99 -11.92 11.44
C VAL A 238 25.43 -11.44 12.84
N GLN A 239 26.04 -10.25 12.91
CA GLN A 239 26.47 -9.64 14.18
C GLN A 239 25.30 -8.98 14.93
N ALA A 240 24.36 -8.35 14.21
CA ALA A 240 23.20 -7.69 14.79
C ALA A 240 22.19 -8.67 15.41
N LEU A 241 22.04 -9.85 14.81
CA LEU A 241 21.22 -10.94 15.34
C LEU A 241 21.88 -11.64 16.55
N LYS A 242 23.21 -11.77 16.57
CA LYS A 242 23.95 -12.29 17.74
C LYS A 242 23.96 -11.33 18.94
N ASP A 243 23.90 -10.02 18.70
CA ASP A 243 23.92 -9.00 19.76
C ASP A 243 22.56 -8.85 20.46
N THR A 244 21.46 -9.22 19.80
CA THR A 244 20.13 -9.27 20.44
C THR A 244 19.96 -10.46 21.39
N GLU A 245 20.76 -11.53 21.23
CA GLU A 245 20.76 -12.71 22.12
C GLU A 245 21.66 -12.56 23.36
N LYS A 246 22.55 -11.55 23.40
CA LYS A 246 23.56 -11.37 24.48
C LYS A 246 23.13 -10.48 25.64
N SER A 247 21.88 -10.04 25.72
CA SER A 247 21.40 -9.23 26.86
C SER A 247 20.54 -10.06 27.83
N PRO A 248 21.13 -10.75 28.83
CA PRO A 248 20.36 -11.27 29.95
C PRO A 248 20.09 -10.16 30.98
N GLU A 249 18.86 -10.19 31.49
CA GLU A 249 18.23 -9.25 32.40
C GLU A 249 19.02 -8.79 33.65
N ASN A 250 18.56 -7.62 34.12
CA ASN A 250 18.32 -7.22 35.52
C ASN A 250 19.43 -6.52 36.33
N LYS A 251 19.12 -5.28 36.73
CA LYS A 251 19.10 -4.90 38.17
C LYS A 251 18.22 -3.67 38.44
N LYS A 252 17.06 -3.95 39.03
CA LYS A 252 16.38 -3.18 40.10
C LYS A 252 17.05 -1.86 40.49
N LYS A 253 16.29 -0.76 40.39
CA LYS A 253 16.11 0.19 41.50
C LYS A 253 14.67 0.69 41.50
N ASN A 254 13.82 -0.04 42.23
CA ASN A 254 12.76 0.57 43.02
C ASN A 254 13.40 1.63 43.93
N GLN A 255 13.06 2.90 43.74
CA GLN A 255 13.07 3.86 44.83
C GLN A 255 11.62 4.21 45.15
N THR A 256 11.17 3.68 46.29
CA THR A 256 9.96 4.04 47.01
C THR A 256 10.04 5.53 47.39
N PRO A 257 8.96 6.34 47.25
CA PRO A 257 8.92 7.66 47.84
C PRO A 257 8.74 7.53 49.36
N LYS A 258 9.66 8.11 50.13
CA LYS A 258 9.53 8.27 51.58
C LYS A 258 8.42 9.27 51.88
N ARG A 259 7.43 8.81 52.63
CA ARG A 259 6.42 9.60 53.33
C ARG A 259 7.10 10.26 54.54
N GLU A 260 7.17 11.59 54.57
CA GLU A 260 7.50 12.34 55.78
C GLU A 260 6.21 12.53 56.59
N GLU A 261 6.15 11.86 57.74
CA GLU A 261 5.31 12.27 58.87
C GLU A 261 6.23 12.93 59.90
N ARG A 262 6.03 14.23 60.12
CA ARG A 262 6.05 14.90 61.43
C ARG A 262 5.54 16.33 61.30
#